data_AF-A0A1I2UDZ8-F1
#
_entry.id   AF-A0A1I2UDZ8-F1
#
_cell.length_a   1.000
_cell.length_b   1.000
_cell.length_c   1.000
_cell.angle_alpha   90.00
_cell.angle_beta   90.00
_cell.angle_gamma   90.00
#
_symmetry.space_group_name_H-M   'P 1'
#
loop_
_entity.id
_entity.type
_entity.pdbx_description
1 polymer ?
#
loop_
_entity_poly.entity_id
_entity_poly.type
_entity_poly.pdbx_seq_one_letter_code
_entity_poly.pdbx_strand_id
1 'polypeptide(L)' 'MGVHCGECGGYNQTPHDVFLAWFGDVLKVLKEMEVGFGIWEFSGAFGVLNSGRKDVEYEDWYGEKLDRKYLELLQKQI' A
#
# COMPACT_ATOMS: atom_id res chain seq x y z
N MET A 1 -16.91 -17.84 11.20
CA MET A 1 -17.00 -16.67 10.29
C MET A 1 -15.70 -15.93 10.39
N GLY A 2 -15.07 -15.58 9.26
CA GLY A 2 -13.83 -14.78 9.23
C GLY A 2 -14.14 -13.32 8.90
N VAL A 3 -13.27 -12.40 9.33
CA VAL A 3 -13.33 -10.98 8.95
C VAL A 3 -12.24 -10.71 7.92
N HIS A 4 -12.55 -9.89 6.92
CA HIS A 4 -11.62 -9.49 5.87
C HIS A 4 -11.81 -8.00 5.56
N CYS A 5 -10.72 -7.25 5.50
CA CYS A 5 -10.71 -5.88 5.01
C CYS A 5 -10.69 -5.92 3.48
N GLY A 6 -11.87 -5.87 2.85
CA GLY A 6 -12.02 -5.98 1.39
C GLY A 6 -11.18 -4.96 0.61
N GLU A 7 -11.04 -3.76 1.16
CA GLU A 7 -10.42 -2.62 0.51
C GLU A 7 -9.71 -1.73 1.53
N CYS A 8 -8.47 -1.38 1.25
CA CYS A 8 -7.71 -0.40 2.01
C CYS A 8 -6.65 0.29 1.13
N GLY A 9 -6.07 1.39 1.62
CA GLY A 9 -5.05 2.16 0.89
C GLY A 9 -5.21 3.66 1.10
N GLY A 10 -4.43 4.44 0.34
CA GLY A 10 -4.47 5.91 0.42
C GLY A 10 -4.28 6.55 -0.94
N TYR A 11 -5.01 7.64 -1.19
CA TYR A 11 -4.96 8.35 -2.47
C TYR A 11 -3.63 9.08 -2.69
N ASN A 12 -3.21 9.20 -3.94
CA ASN A 12 -1.88 9.66 -4.35
C ASN A 12 -1.55 11.14 -4.08
N GLN A 13 -2.50 11.92 -3.56
CA GLN A 13 -2.27 13.31 -3.16
C GLN A 13 -1.79 13.45 -1.70
N THR A 14 -1.85 12.38 -0.91
CA THR A 14 -1.33 12.37 0.46
C THR A 14 0.20 12.24 0.40
N PRO A 15 0.98 13.06 1.15
CA PRO A 15 2.42 12.90 1.25
C PRO A 15 2.79 11.44 1.57
N HIS A 16 3.78 10.93 0.84
CA HIS A 16 4.06 9.51 0.81
C HIS A 16 4.53 8.99 2.17
N ASP A 17 5.35 9.75 2.89
CA ASP A 17 5.82 9.42 4.23
C ASP A 17 4.67 9.33 5.24
N VAL A 18 3.72 10.27 5.19
CA VAL A 18 2.50 10.27 6.01
C VAL A 18 1.64 9.05 5.68
N PHE A 19 1.44 8.74 4.39
CA PHE A 19 0.69 7.57 3.97
C PHE A 19 1.32 6.27 4.49
N LEU A 20 2.63 6.07 4.30
CA LEU A 20 3.30 4.86 4.76
C LEU A 20 3.26 4.69 6.28
N ALA A 21 3.39 5.79 7.03
CA ALA A 21 3.29 5.77 8.49
C ALA A 21 1.88 5.33 8.95
N TRP A 22 0.84 6.02 8.47
CA TRP A 22 -0.55 5.69 8.81
C TRP A 22 -0.92 4.28 8.35
N PHE A 23 -0.59 3.92 7.11
CA PHE A 23 -0.98 2.63 6.56
C PHE A 23 -0.23 1.48 7.24
N GLY A 24 1.02 1.70 7.65
CA GLY A 24 1.76 0.75 8.48
C GLY A 24 1.06 0.43 9.80
N ASP A 25 0.51 1.43 10.49
CA ASP A 25 -0.27 1.21 11.71
C ASP A 25 -1.58 0.45 11.43
N VAL A 26 -2.29 0.80 10.35
CA VAL A 26 -3.50 0.07 9.92
C VAL A 26 -3.19 -1.40 9.68
N LEU A 27 -2.16 -1.70 8.88
CA LEU A 27 -1.79 -3.08 8.56
C LEU A 27 -1.36 -3.86 9.81
N LYS A 28 -0.66 -3.20 10.75
CA LYS A 28 -0.28 -3.80 12.02
C LYS A 28 -1.51 -4.21 12.84
N VAL A 29 -2.52 -3.36 12.94
CA VAL A 29 -3.78 -3.68 13.64
C VAL A 29 -4.48 -4.85 12.94
N LEU A 30 -4.57 -4.83 11.61
CA LEU A 30 -5.18 -5.94 10.85
C LEU A 30 -4.44 -7.26 11.09
N LYS A 31 -3.10 -7.24 11.12
CA LYS A 31 -2.27 -8.40 11.43
C LYS A 31 -2.50 -8.91 12.86
N GLU A 32 -2.52 -8.03 13.86
CA GLU A 32 -2.78 -8.39 15.26
C GLU A 32 -4.17 -9.01 15.46
N MET A 33 -5.14 -8.63 14.63
CA MET A 33 -6.50 -9.18 14.65
C MET A 33 -6.70 -10.39 13.73
N GLU A 34 -5.64 -10.89 13.08
CA GLU A 34 -5.69 -11.98 12.10
C GLU A 34 -6.66 -11.70 10.94
N VAL A 35 -6.76 -10.43 10.52
CA VAL A 35 -7.63 -9.97 9.43
C VAL A 35 -6.82 -9.82 8.15
N GLY A 36 -7.17 -10.60 7.13
CA GLY A 36 -6.64 -10.42 5.77
C GLY A 36 -7.11 -9.11 5.15
N PHE A 37 -6.35 -8.59 4.17
CA PHE A 37 -6.66 -7.32 3.52
C PHE A 37 -6.41 -7.37 2.00
N GLY A 38 -7.15 -6.54 1.27
CA GLY A 38 -6.91 -6.22 -0.14
C GLY A 38 -6.69 -4.72 -0.33
N ILE A 39 -5.60 -4.33 -1.01
CA ILE A 39 -5.41 -2.93 -1.42
C ILE A 39 -6.37 -2.61 -2.59
N TRP A 40 -6.91 -1.40 -2.61
CA TRP A 40 -7.95 -0.99 -3.58
C TRP A 40 -7.52 -1.15 -5.05
N GLU A 41 -6.26 -0.83 -5.37
CA GLU A 41 -5.67 -1.02 -6.70
C GLU A 41 -4.33 -1.71 -6.58
N PHE A 42 -3.98 -2.55 -7.54
CA PHE A 42 -2.60 -3.02 -7.71
C PHE A 42 -1.77 -1.99 -8.50
N SER A 43 -2.31 -1.57 -9.65
CA SER A 43 -1.80 -0.49 -10.50
C SER A 43 -2.86 0.60 -10.60
N GLY A 44 -2.52 1.82 -10.22
CA GLY A 44 -3.48 2.92 -10.10
C GLY A 44 -3.18 3.81 -8.89
N ALA A 45 -3.97 4.87 -8.69
CA ALA A 45 -3.69 5.93 -7.72
C ALA A 45 -3.61 5.45 -6.25
N PHE A 46 -4.15 4.28 -5.92
CA PHE A 46 -4.07 3.63 -4.61
C PHE A 46 -3.05 2.47 -4.55
N GLY A 47 -2.47 2.11 -5.69
CA GLY A 47 -1.68 0.91 -5.84
C GLY A 47 -0.18 1.07 -5.60
N VAL A 48 0.51 -0.07 -5.64
CA VAL A 48 1.98 -0.17 -5.57
C VAL A 48 2.64 0.14 -6.91
N LEU A 49 1.90 -0.02 -8.02
CA LEU A 49 2.34 0.32 -9.36
C LEU A 49 1.64 1.58 -9.87
N ASN A 50 2.37 2.41 -10.61
CA ASN A 50 1.84 3.55 -11.36
C ASN A 50 0.94 4.50 -10.57
N SER A 51 1.20 4.65 -9.27
CA SER A 51 0.33 5.43 -8.39
C SER A 51 0.32 6.92 -8.66
N GLY A 52 1.32 7.43 -9.39
CA GLY A 52 1.38 8.84 -9.78
C GLY A 52 1.55 9.80 -8.59
N ARG A 53 2.02 9.29 -7.45
CA ARG A 53 2.50 10.12 -6.34
C ARG A 53 3.68 10.96 -6.83
N LYS A 54 3.73 12.22 -6.41
CA LYS A 54 4.73 13.19 -6.92
C LYS A 54 6.04 13.16 -6.13
N ASP A 55 6.04 12.49 -5.00
CA ASP A 55 7.10 12.45 -3.99
C ASP A 55 7.62 11.00 -3.76
N VAL A 56 7.41 10.13 -4.74
CA VAL A 56 7.93 8.76 -4.76
C VAL A 56 9.05 8.64 -5.80
N GLU A 57 10.19 8.14 -5.35
CA GLU A 57 11.25 7.63 -6.22
C GLU A 57 10.86 6.24 -6.70
N TYR A 58 10.32 6.14 -7.91
CA TYR A 58 9.84 4.88 -8.49
C TYR A 58 10.99 4.05 -9.08
N GLU A 59 10.93 2.74 -8.86
CA GLU A 59 11.75 1.75 -9.54
C GLU A 59 11.10 1.41 -10.90
N ASP A 60 11.90 1.33 -11.98
CA ASP A 60 11.43 0.74 -13.24
C ASP A 60 11.38 -0.78 -13.07
N TRP A 61 10.16 -1.31 -13.03
CA TRP A 61 9.89 -2.73 -12.87
C TRP A 61 9.11 -3.21 -14.09
N TYR A 62 9.83 -3.76 -15.08
CA TYR A 62 9.27 -4.22 -16.36
C TYR A 62 8.48 -3.14 -17.14
N GLY A 63 8.92 -1.89 -17.07
CA GLY A 63 8.24 -0.75 -17.71
C GLY A 63 7.15 -0.12 -16.85
N GLU A 64 6.88 -0.67 -15.66
CA GLU A 64 5.93 -0.12 -14.69
C GLU A 64 6.67 0.69 -13.62
N LYS A 65 6.00 1.71 -13.06
CA LYS A 65 6.56 2.53 -11.98
C LYS A 65 6.24 1.90 -10.63
N LEU A 66 7.20 1.21 -10.04
CA LEU A 66 7.03 0.51 -8.76
C LEU A 66 7.42 1.37 -7.56
N ASP A 67 6.49 1.50 -6.61
CA ASP A 67 6.76 2.02 -5.28
C ASP A 67 7.36 0.91 -4.40
N ARG A 68 8.70 0.83 -4.39
CA ARG A 68 9.44 -0.19 -3.62
C ARG A 68 9.12 -0.13 -2.13
N LYS A 69 9.00 1.07 -1.56
CA LYS A 69 8.74 1.25 -0.13
C LYS A 69 7.35 0.75 0.25
N TYR A 70 6.34 1.05 -0.57
CA TYR A 70 4.99 0.55 -0.34
C TYR A 70 4.92 -0.97 -0.47
N LEU A 71 5.56 -1.56 -1.49
CA LEU A 71 5.61 -3.02 -1.64
C LEU A 71 6.29 -3.71 -0.44
N GLU A 72 7.44 -3.20 0.03
CA GLU A 72 8.13 -3.73 1.20
C GLU A 72 7.28 -3.61 2.48
N LEU A 73 6.51 -2.53 2.62
CA LEU A 73 5.59 -2.36 3.74
C LEU A 73 4.54 -3.49 3.74
N LEU A 74 3.95 -3.81 2.59
CA LEU A 74 2.97 -4.89 2.46
C LEU A 74 3.58 -6.25 2.77
N GLN A 75 4.76 -6.55 2.23
CA GLN A 75 5.44 -7.83 2.41
C GLN A 75 5.81 -8.13 3.87
N LYS A 76 6.07 -7.10 4.69
CA LYS A 76 6.34 -7.25 6.14
C LYS A 76 5.11 -7.72 6.94
N GLN A 77 3.92 -7.66 6.35
CA GLN A 77 2.66 -7.97 7.03
C GLN A 77 2.18 -9.39 6.75
N ILE A 78 2.73 -10.03 5.73
CA ILE A 78 2.52 -11.44 5.39
C ILE A 78 3.36 -12.34 6.32
#